data_AF-A0A318XNQ5-F1
#
_entry.id   AF-A0A318XNQ5-F1
#
_cell.length_a   1.000
_cell.length_b   1.000
_cell.length_c   1.000
_cell.angle_alpha   90.00
_cell.angle_beta   90.00
_cell.angle_gamma   90.00
#
_symmetry.space_group_name_H-M   'P 1'
#
loop_
_entity.id
_entity.type
_entity.pdbx_description
1 polymer ?
#
loop_
_entity_poly.entity_id
_entity_poly.type
_entity_poly.pdbx_seq_one_letter_code
_entity_poly.pdbx_strand_id
1 'polypeptide(L)'
;MTYLNGEIDCYCYMVLRGKPAAVLPVKKECVRGVKDRIINFHRLKAFEKELSEEWSSIWIYDKDFMLEIINCLPEKPNTIFEHWVLGKVFGFSDEAIEKFIRNYTL
;
A
#
# COMPACT_ATOMS: atom_id res chain seq x y z
N MET A 1 -3.00 9.09 -19.48
CA MET A 1 -2.81 7.68 -19.09
C MET A 1 -1.34 7.30 -18.89
N THR A 2 -0.38 7.83 -19.66
CA THR A 2 1.05 7.45 -19.54
C THR A 2 1.66 7.68 -18.15
N TYR A 3 1.34 8.82 -17.50
CA TYR A 3 1.83 9.13 -16.15
C TYR A 3 1.36 8.12 -15.10
N LEU A 4 0.04 7.84 -15.05
CA LEU A 4 -0.55 6.88 -14.11
C LEU A 4 0.04 5.47 -14.30
N ASN A 5 0.27 5.05 -15.54
CA ASN A 5 0.88 3.75 -15.81
C ASN A 5 2.32 3.67 -15.29
N GLY A 6 3.11 4.74 -15.46
CA GLY A 6 4.47 4.81 -14.91
C GLY A 6 4.50 4.76 -13.39
N GLU A 7 3.53 5.40 -12.73
CA GLU A 7 3.38 5.34 -11.28
C GLU A 7 3.01 3.93 -10.79
N ILE A 8 2.05 3.27 -11.44
CA ILE A 8 1.68 1.88 -11.14
C ILE A 8 2.89 0.95 -11.29
N ASP A 9 3.64 1.09 -12.38
CA ASP A 9 4.82 0.28 -12.64
C ASP A 9 5.90 0.47 -11.58
N CYS A 10 6.08 1.71 -11.10
CA CYS A 10 7.01 2.03 -10.04
C CYS A 10 6.62 1.32 -8.73
N TYR A 11 5.35 1.39 -8.32
CA TYR A 11 4.88 0.70 -7.12
C TYR A 11 4.96 -0.82 -7.25
N CYS A 12 4.60 -1.38 -8.40
CA CYS A 12 4.74 -2.81 -8.67
C CYS A 12 6.20 -3.25 -8.58
N TYR A 13 7.12 -2.48 -9.19
CA TYR A 13 8.55 -2.74 -9.11
C TYR A 13 9.06 -2.73 -7.66
N MET A 14 8.65 -1.77 -6.83
CA MET A 14 9.03 -1.74 -5.41
C MET A 14 8.58 -3.00 -4.67
N VAL A 15 7.35 -3.46 -4.91
CA VAL A 15 6.82 -4.68 -4.29
C VAL A 15 7.61 -5.91 -4.74
N LEU A 16 7.87 -6.04 -6.05
CA LEU A 16 8.70 -7.11 -6.60
C LEU A 16 10.13 -7.12 -6.07
N ARG A 17 10.65 -5.97 -5.60
CA ARG A 17 11.99 -5.84 -5.00
C ARG A 17 12.00 -5.98 -3.48
N GLY A 18 10.89 -6.32 -2.86
CA GLY A 18 10.81 -6.70 -1.45
C GLY A 18 10.04 -5.73 -0.56
N LYS A 19 9.46 -4.64 -1.09
CA LYS A 19 8.49 -3.84 -0.32
C LYS A 19 7.25 -4.71 -0.04
N PRO A 20 6.78 -4.87 1.21
CA PRO A 20 5.69 -5.82 1.50
C PRO A 20 4.37 -5.46 0.83
N ALA A 21 4.00 -4.19 0.83
CA ALA A 21 2.88 -3.66 0.06
C ALA A 21 3.11 -2.20 -0.36
N ALA A 22 2.35 -1.77 -1.36
CA ALA A 22 2.20 -0.39 -1.77
C ALA A 22 0.73 -0.01 -1.84
N VAL A 23 0.42 1.28 -1.79
CA VAL A 23 -0.95 1.79 -1.94
C VAL A 23 -0.94 3.00 -2.86
N LEU A 24 -1.93 3.08 -3.75
CA LEU A 24 -2.11 4.17 -4.70
C LEU A 24 -3.56 4.68 -4.61
N PRO A 25 -3.81 5.99 -4.42
CA PRO A 25 -5.13 6.56 -4.60
C PRO A 25 -5.47 6.65 -6.10
N VAL A 26 -6.65 6.15 -6.48
CA VAL A 26 -7.11 6.06 -7.86
C VAL A 26 -8.57 6.51 -7.92
N LYS A 27 -8.95 7.29 -8.94
CA LYS A 27 -10.36 7.59 -9.19
C LYS A 27 -11.13 6.30 -9.48
N LYS A 28 -12.35 6.15 -8.96
CA LYS A 28 -13.17 4.93 -9.13
C LYS A 28 -13.30 4.50 -10.60
N GLU A 29 -13.46 5.46 -11.51
CA GLU A 29 -13.52 5.22 -12.97
C GLU A 29 -12.28 4.54 -13.56
N CYS A 30 -11.11 4.70 -12.94
CA CYS A 30 -9.84 4.14 -13.41
C CYS A 30 -9.49 2.79 -12.75
N VAL A 31 -10.16 2.41 -11.65
CA VAL A 31 -9.80 1.26 -10.81
C VAL A 31 -9.64 -0.02 -11.60
N ARG A 32 -10.57 -0.32 -12.51
CA ARG A 32 -10.54 -1.53 -13.32
C ARG A 32 -9.24 -1.62 -14.14
N GLY A 33 -8.90 -0.55 -14.84
CA GLY A 33 -7.68 -0.50 -15.66
C GLY A 33 -6.40 -0.61 -14.84
N VAL A 34 -6.39 -0.01 -13.64
CA VAL A 34 -5.26 -0.13 -12.70
C VAL A 34 -5.09 -1.57 -12.21
N LYS A 35 -6.17 -2.21 -11.76
CA LYS A 35 -6.14 -3.62 -11.30
C LYS A 35 -5.71 -4.56 -12.42
N ASP A 36 -6.23 -4.38 -13.64
CA ASP A 36 -5.84 -5.18 -14.80
C ASP A 36 -4.35 -5.04 -15.10
N ARG A 37 -3.78 -3.84 -14.96
CA ARG A 37 -2.34 -3.64 -15.13
C ARG A 37 -1.52 -4.40 -14.07
N ILE A 38 -1.86 -4.23 -12.80
CA ILE A 38 -1.16 -4.87 -11.68
C ILE A 38 -1.19 -6.41 -11.82
N ILE A 39 -2.38 -6.96 -12.08
CA ILE A 39 -2.60 -8.41 -12.09
C ILE A 39 -2.04 -9.05 -13.37
N ASN A 40 -2.29 -8.48 -14.53
CA ASN A 40 -1.96 -9.14 -15.79
C ASN A 40 -0.53 -8.88 -16.26
N PHE A 41 0.02 -7.68 -16.02
CA PHE A 41 1.39 -7.34 -16.47
C PHE A 41 2.44 -7.67 -15.42
N HIS A 42 2.17 -7.37 -14.15
CA HIS A 42 3.16 -7.55 -13.07
C HIS A 42 2.96 -8.85 -12.28
N ARG A 43 1.85 -9.56 -12.50
CA ARG A 43 1.50 -10.80 -11.78
C ARG A 43 1.41 -10.62 -10.26
N LEU A 44 1.10 -9.40 -9.82
CA LEU A 44 0.88 -9.06 -8.41
C LEU A 44 -0.61 -9.10 -8.08
N LYS A 45 -0.91 -9.04 -6.77
CA LYS A 45 -2.28 -8.98 -6.26
C LYS A 45 -2.68 -7.52 -6.03
N ALA A 46 -3.97 -7.25 -6.19
CA ALA A 46 -4.54 -5.92 -5.99
C ALA A 46 -5.79 -6.01 -5.12
N PHE A 47 -5.86 -5.19 -4.07
CA PHE A 47 -7.04 -5.05 -3.21
C PHE A 47 -7.51 -3.61 -3.21
N GLU A 48 -8.81 -3.41 -3.34
CA GLU A 48 -9.43 -2.09 -3.37
C GLU A 48 -10.10 -1.79 -2.03
N LYS A 49 -9.82 -0.61 -1.48
CA LYS A 49 -10.52 -0.07 -0.31
C LYS A 49 -11.12 1.28 -0.70
N GLU A 50 -12.36 1.54 -0.30
CA GLU A 50 -12.97 2.84 -0.52
C GLU A 50 -12.22 3.93 0.27
N LEU A 51 -11.95 5.06 -0.39
CA LEU A 51 -11.32 6.23 0.23
C LEU A 51 -12.31 7.39 0.34
N SER A 52 -13.15 7.58 -0.68
CA SER A 52 -14.26 8.53 -0.70
C SER A 52 -15.25 8.17 -1.81
N GLU A 53 -16.27 9.00 -2.03
CA GLU A 53 -17.26 8.81 -3.10
C GLU A 53 -16.61 8.65 -4.48
N GLU A 54 -15.54 9.41 -4.75
CA GLU A 54 -14.89 9.48 -6.07
C GLU A 54 -13.57 8.69 -6.15
N TRP A 55 -13.01 8.29 -5.00
CA TRP A 55 -11.67 7.72 -4.91
C TRP A 55 -11.65 6.37 -4.20
N SER A 56 -10.81 5.48 -4.72
CA SER A 56 -10.43 4.22 -4.09
C SER A 56 -8.93 4.18 -3.82
N SER A 57 -8.53 3.50 -2.76
CA SER A 57 -7.15 3.10 -2.51
C SER A 57 -6.92 1.71 -3.09
N ILE A 58 -5.96 1.58 -4.01
CA ILE A 58 -5.53 0.29 -4.56
C ILE A 58 -4.26 -0.15 -3.85
N TRP A 59 -4.38 -1.20 -3.06
CA TRP A 59 -3.27 -1.89 -2.41
C TRP A 59 -2.67 -2.91 -3.35
N ILE A 60 -1.35 -2.91 -3.46
CA ILE A 60 -0.54 -3.79 -4.31
C ILE A 60 0.36 -4.63 -3.40
N TYR A 61 0.33 -5.96 -3.57
CA TYR A 61 1.08 -6.89 -2.73
C TYR A 61 1.35 -8.20 -3.48
N ASP A 62 2.27 -9.01 -2.96
CA ASP A 62 2.64 -10.31 -3.55
C ASP A 62 2.17 -11.49 -2.67
N LYS A 63 2.35 -11.40 -1.34
CA LYS A 63 2.08 -12.50 -0.40
C LYS A 63 0.65 -12.47 0.12
N ASP A 64 -0.02 -13.62 0.18
CA ASP A 64 -1.45 -13.70 0.55
C ASP A 64 -1.76 -13.16 1.95
N PHE A 65 -0.89 -13.45 2.93
CA PHE A 65 -1.08 -12.95 4.30
C PHE A 65 -1.10 -11.42 4.37
N MET A 66 -0.55 -10.71 3.37
CA MET A 66 -0.61 -9.24 3.35
C MET A 66 -2.04 -8.72 3.26
N LEU A 67 -2.95 -9.45 2.62
CA LEU A 67 -4.36 -9.06 2.58
C LEU A 67 -4.98 -9.05 3.98
N GLU A 68 -4.68 -10.05 4.80
CA GLU A 68 -5.13 -10.11 6.19
C GLU A 68 -4.57 -8.93 7.00
N ILE A 69 -3.26 -8.66 6.87
CA ILE A 69 -2.63 -7.51 7.52
C ILE A 69 -3.28 -6.19 7.09
N ILE A 70 -3.48 -5.98 5.78
CA ILE A 70 -4.10 -4.77 5.23
C ILE A 70 -5.52 -4.57 5.77
N ASN A 71 -6.31 -5.63 5.89
CA ASN A 71 -7.66 -5.57 6.44
C ASN A 71 -7.68 -5.26 7.95
N CYS A 72 -6.62 -5.63 8.68
CA CYS A 72 -6.48 -5.32 10.10
C CYS A 72 -5.86 -3.94 10.39
N LEU A 73 -5.35 -3.23 9.37
CA LEU A 73 -4.75 -1.91 9.58
C LEU A 73 -5.81 -0.90 10.05
N PRO A 74 -5.56 -0.15 11.14
CA PRO A 74 -6.43 0.94 11.52
C PRO A 74 -6.32 2.08 10.50
N GLU A 75 -7.38 2.88 10.35
CA GLU A 75 -7.31 4.10 9.53
C GLU A 75 -6.29 5.10 10.08
N LYS A 76 -6.20 5.17 11.41
CA LYS A 76 -5.21 5.97 12.12
C LYS A 76 -4.55 5.11 13.21
N PRO A 77 -3.23 4.86 13.15
CA PRO A 77 -2.53 4.19 14.24
C PRO A 77 -2.53 5.07 15.50
N ASN A 78 -2.87 4.48 16.64
CA ASN A 78 -2.93 5.12 17.96
C ASN A 78 -1.97 4.49 18.96
N THR A 79 -1.45 3.30 18.67
CA THR A 79 -0.49 2.59 19.52
C THR A 79 0.86 2.44 18.81
N ILE A 80 1.93 2.28 19.61
CA ILE A 80 3.28 1.96 19.12
C ILE A 80 3.25 0.71 18.22
N PHE A 81 2.46 -0.30 18.61
CA PHE A 81 2.29 -1.51 17.83
C PHE A 81 1.69 -1.24 16.45
N GLU A 82 0.60 -0.47 16.36
CA GLU A 82 -0.04 -0.13 15.09
C GLU A 82 0.89 0.71 14.19
N HIS A 83 1.63 1.66 14.77
CA HIS A 83 2.65 2.41 14.04
C HIS A 83 3.75 1.50 13.50
N TRP A 84 4.18 0.51 14.30
CA TRP A 84 5.18 -0.45 13.87
C TRP A 84 4.67 -1.32 12.73
N VAL A 85 3.48 -1.93 12.87
CA VAL A 85 2.88 -2.75 11.81
C VAL A 85 2.72 -1.95 10.51
N LEU A 86 2.18 -0.73 10.59
CA LEU A 86 2.05 0.16 9.43
C LEU A 86 3.39 0.43 8.76
N GLY A 87 4.42 0.74 9.57
CA GLY A 87 5.78 0.93 9.09
C GLY A 87 6.33 -0.29 8.37
N LYS A 88 6.14 -1.49 8.93
CA LYS A 88 6.57 -2.74 8.30
C LYS A 88 5.85 -3.00 6.99
N VAL A 89 4.54 -2.76 6.91
CA VAL A 89 3.76 -2.91 5.66
C VAL A 89 4.34 -2.06 4.53
N PHE A 90 4.79 -0.84 4.85
CA PHE A 90 5.43 0.05 3.89
C PHE A 90 6.94 -0.20 3.69
N GLY A 91 7.51 -1.20 4.36
CA GLY A 91 8.90 -1.62 4.18
C GLY A 91 9.92 -0.75 4.93
N PHE A 92 9.51 -0.03 5.97
CA PHE A 92 10.44 0.72 6.82
C PHE A 92 11.23 -0.20 7.76
N SER A 93 12.47 0.20 8.05
CA SER A 93 13.31 -0.46 9.05
C SER A 93 12.83 -0.14 10.46
N ASP A 94 13.19 -0.98 11.43
CA ASP A 94 12.77 -0.76 12.82
C ASP A 94 13.37 0.54 13.38
N GLU A 95 14.57 0.93 12.96
CA GLU A 95 15.22 2.19 13.34
C GLU A 95 14.47 3.41 12.81
N ALA A 96 13.97 3.34 11.56
CA ALA A 96 13.18 4.42 10.96
C ALA A 96 11.83 4.59 11.67
N ILE A 97 11.19 3.47 12.01
CA ILE A 97 9.94 3.43 12.75
C ILE A 97 10.14 3.98 14.16
N GLU A 98 11.19 3.53 14.87
CA GLU A 98 11.52 4.01 16.21
C GLU A 98 11.75 5.53 16.21
N LYS A 99 12.54 6.04 15.24
CA LYS A 99 12.78 7.47 15.09
C LYS A 99 11.48 8.25 14.88
N PHE A 100 10.57 7.73 14.06
CA PHE A 100 9.26 8.35 13.86
C PHE A 100 8.44 8.40 15.17
N ILE A 101 8.33 7.26 15.88
CA ILE A 101 7.55 7.15 17.11
C ILE A 101 8.09 8.09 18.20
N ARG A 102 9.42 8.15 18.39
CA ARG A 102 10.05 9.06 19.37
C ARG A 102 9.76 10.53 19.09
N ASN A 103 9.74 10.93 17.81
CA ASN A 103 9.49 12.32 17.41
C ASN A 103 8.00 12.71 17.38
N TYR A 104 7.09 11.73 17.34
CA TYR A 104 5.64 11.96 17.31
C TYR A 104 5.02 12.01 18.71
N THR A 105 5.71 11.45 19.71
CA THR A 105 5.21 11.32 21.10
C THR A 105 5.85 12.33 22.07
N LEU A 106 6.72 13.22 21.57
CA LEU A 106 7.34 14.36 22.27
C LEU A 106 6.83 15.67 21.68
#